data_AF-A0A1V5MVH2-F1
#
_entry.id   AF-A0A1V5MVH2-F1
#
_cell.length_a   1.000
_cell.length_b   1.000
_cell.length_c   1.000
_cell.angle_alpha   90.00
_cell.angle_beta   90.00
_cell.angle_gamma   90.00
#
_symmetry.space_group_name_H-M   'P 1'
#
loop_
_entity.id
_entity.type
_entity.pdbx_description
1 polymer ?
#
loop_
_entity_poly.entity_id
_entity_poly.type
_entity_poly.pdbx_seq_one_letter_code
_entity_poly.pdbx_strand_id
1 'polypeptide(L)'
;MNVLADIRRITDTDWYLITKTDKAELYEQLHKIQVFVSMISAFLLMLLWVSLAWLYKVRQQKMYKELVAKNLALKRSQEEFAATLYSIGDGVITTDDRGHLVRLNSAAEKMTGWLEKEAIGLPIETIFTLVNEETNAPEPNPVRLILVDDPP
;
A
#
# COMPACT_ATOMS: atom_id res chain seq x y z
N MET A 1 -7.30 54.62 37.93
CA MET A 1 -5.87 54.47 38.29
C MET A 1 -5.80 53.52 39.47
N ASN A 2 -5.63 52.22 39.20
CA ASN A 2 -5.60 51.20 40.25
C ASN A 2 -4.16 51.02 40.69
N VAL A 3 -3.87 51.35 41.94
CA VAL A 3 -2.50 51.41 42.45
C VAL A 3 -2.38 50.50 43.65
N LEU A 4 -1.27 49.76 43.75
CA LEU A 4 -0.98 48.97 44.94
C LEU A 4 -0.27 49.90 45.92
N ALA A 5 -0.87 50.10 47.09
CA ALA A 5 -0.28 50.86 48.18
C ALA A 5 0.11 49.87 49.28
N ASP A 6 1.38 49.87 49.65
CA ASP A 6 1.86 49.21 50.87
C ASP A 6 2.18 50.31 51.90
N ILE A 7 1.68 50.14 53.13
CA ILE A 7 1.88 51.09 54.21
C ILE A 7 2.63 50.37 55.33
N ARG A 8 3.86 50.79 55.60
CA ARG A 8 4.65 50.26 56.71
C ARG A 8 5.01 51.36 57.68
N ARG A 9 4.85 51.06 58.97
CA ARG A 9 5.32 51.93 60.05
C ARG A 9 6.83 51.77 60.20
N ILE A 10 7.52 52.89 60.40
CA ILE A 10 8.96 52.88 60.70
C ILE A 10 9.11 52.72 62.22
N THR A 11 9.87 51.71 62.65
CA THR A 11 10.07 51.36 64.07
C THR A 11 10.54 52.58 64.89
N ASP A 12 9.97 52.74 66.08
CA ASP A 12 10.19 53.87 67.02
C ASP A 12 9.79 55.26 66.52
N THR A 13 8.90 55.34 65.53
CA THR A 13 8.32 56.61 65.09
C THR A 13 6.82 56.50 64.81
N ASP A 14 6.12 57.64 64.81
CA ASP A 14 4.72 57.74 64.34
C ASP A 14 4.61 57.95 62.82
N TRP A 15 5.72 57.78 62.10
CA TRP A 15 5.79 57.98 60.66
C TRP A 15 5.48 56.67 59.90
N TYR A 16 4.75 56.82 58.80
CA TYR A 16 4.38 55.75 57.89
C TYR A 16 5.02 55.98 56.52
N LEU A 17 5.67 54.96 55.98
CA LEU A 17 6.12 54.95 54.59
C LEU A 17 5.01 54.38 53.71
N ILE A 18 4.57 55.16 52.72
CA ILE A 18 3.59 54.73 51.73
C ILE A 18 4.33 54.57 50.41
N THR A 19 4.45 53.35 49.92
CA THR A 19 4.92 53.11 48.55
C THR A 19 3.72 52.93 47.64
N LYS A 20 3.73 53.63 46.51
CA LYS A 20 2.63 53.63 45.54
C LYS A 20 3.19 53.18 44.20
N THR A 21 2.94 51.92 43.83
CA THR A 21 3.43 51.35 42.56
C THR A 21 2.28 51.24 41.57
N ASP A 22 2.38 51.95 40.45
CA ASP A 22 1.36 51.94 39.39
C ASP A 22 1.27 50.55 38.74
N LYS A 23 0.06 49.98 38.69
CA LYS A 23 -0.16 48.68 38.05
C LYS A 23 0.09 48.74 36.55
N ALA A 24 -0.09 49.91 35.91
CA ALA A 24 0.12 50.05 34.47
C ALA A 24 1.56 49.71 34.06
N GLU A 25 2.55 50.14 34.85
CA GLU A 25 3.98 49.87 34.61
C GLU A 25 4.33 48.39 34.78
N LEU A 26 3.68 47.69 35.72
CA LEU A 26 3.80 46.24 35.93
C LEU A 26 3.15 45.44 34.78
N TYR A 27 1.99 45.87 34.29
CA TYR A 27 1.30 45.19 33.19
C TYR A 27 2.00 45.38 31.83
N GLU A 28 2.66 46.52 31.60
CA GLU A 28 3.48 46.72 30.39
C GLU A 28 4.64 45.72 30.30
N GLN A 29 5.28 45.40 31.43
CA GLN A 29 6.34 44.39 31.48
C GLN A 29 5.80 42.98 31.18
N LEU A 30 4.60 42.66 31.67
CA LEU A 30 3.96 41.35 31.45
C LEU A 30 3.55 41.12 29.99
N HIS A 31 3.03 42.14 29.28
CA HIS A 31 2.67 42.01 27.86
C HIS A 31 3.87 41.70 26.97
N LYS A 32 5.04 42.31 27.24
CA LYS A 32 6.28 42.03 26.48
C LYS A 32 6.71 40.57 26.62
N ILE A 33 6.65 40.02 27.83
CA ILE A 33 6.96 38.60 28.09
C ILE A 33 5.96 37.70 27.37
N GLN A 34 4.67 38.01 27.44
CA GLN A 34 3.63 37.22 26.77
C GLN A 34 3.82 37.15 25.25
N VAL A 35 4.11 38.29 24.61
CA VAL A 35 4.38 38.32 23.15
C VAL A 35 5.59 37.46 22.82
N PHE A 36 6.67 37.56 23.60
CA PHE A 36 7.87 36.74 23.40
C PHE A 36 7.61 35.23 23.56
N VAL A 37 6.87 34.83 24.60
CA VAL A 37 6.47 33.42 24.80
C VAL A 37 5.64 32.92 23.63
N SER A 38 4.66 33.71 23.16
CA SER A 38 3.82 33.33 22.01
C SER A 38 4.62 33.17 20.72
N MET A 39 5.62 34.02 20.47
CA MET A 39 6.55 33.89 19.35
C MET A 39 7.35 32.60 19.41
N ILE A 40 7.91 32.26 20.59
CA ILE A 40 8.67 31.02 20.76
C ILE A 40 7.77 29.81 20.54
N SER A 41 6.57 29.79 21.14
CA SER A 41 5.63 28.69 20.95
C SER A 41 5.24 28.52 19.48
N ALA A 42 4.95 29.61 18.76
CA ALA A 42 4.64 29.57 17.33
C ALA A 42 5.83 29.04 16.50
N PHE A 43 7.04 29.48 16.83
CA PHE A 43 8.26 29.00 16.18
C PHE A 43 8.50 27.50 16.41
N LEU A 44 8.30 27.02 17.64
CA LEU A 44 8.41 25.59 17.97
C LEU A 44 7.36 24.75 17.24
N LEU A 45 6.11 25.23 17.17
CA LEU A 45 5.05 24.57 16.41
C LEU A 45 5.38 24.52 14.92
N MET A 46 5.93 25.60 14.36
CA MET A 46 6.39 25.65 12.97
C MET A 46 7.50 24.63 12.71
N LEU A 47 8.52 24.57 13.57
CA LEU A 47 9.61 23.60 13.46
C LEU A 47 9.11 22.15 13.60
N LEU A 48 8.20 21.90 14.53
CA LEU A 48 7.60 20.59 14.73
C LEU A 48 6.80 20.16 13.49
N TRP A 49 6.02 21.06 12.92
CA TRP A 49 5.26 20.80 11.70
C TRP A 49 6.16 20.50 10.50
N VAL A 50 7.22 21.29 10.30
CA VAL A 50 8.24 21.05 9.25
C VAL A 50 8.95 19.70 9.45
N SER A 51 9.33 19.38 10.69
CA SER A 51 9.98 18.11 11.04
C SER A 51 9.06 16.92 10.75
N LEU A 52 7.79 16.98 11.13
CA LEU A 52 6.79 15.95 10.80
C LEU A 52 6.60 15.79 9.29
N ALA A 53 6.48 16.90 8.55
CA ALA A 53 6.34 16.87 7.10
C ALA A 53 7.57 16.26 6.42
N TRP A 54 8.77 16.57 6.93
CA TRP A 54 10.01 15.98 6.45
C TRP A 54 10.08 14.47 6.73
N LEU A 55 9.76 14.02 7.95
CA LEU A 55 9.68 12.59 8.31
C LEU A 55 8.66 11.84 7.44
N TYR A 56 7.51 12.45 7.18
CA TYR A 56 6.49 11.91 6.29
C TYR A 56 7.04 11.71 4.87
N LYS A 57 7.72 12.71 4.31
CA LYS A 57 8.34 12.60 2.97
C LYS A 57 9.46 11.55 2.93
N VAL A 58 10.30 11.47 3.95
CA VAL A 58 11.41 10.49 4.01
C VAL A 58 10.89 9.06 4.02
N ARG A 59 9.82 8.76 4.76
CA ARG A 59 9.20 7.42 4.78
C ARG A 59 8.63 7.01 3.42
N GLN A 60 7.97 7.92 2.71
CA GLN A 60 7.30 7.63 1.43
C GLN A 60 8.27 7.13 0.34
N GLN A 61 9.50 7.66 0.29
CA GLN A 61 10.46 7.24 -0.73
C GLN A 61 10.88 5.78 -0.62
N LYS A 62 10.96 5.23 0.60
CA LYS A 62 11.32 3.82 0.81
C LYS A 62 10.21 2.89 0.34
N MET A 63 8.98 3.19 0.74
CA MET A 63 7.81 2.39 0.39
C MET A 63 7.59 2.32 -1.12
N TYR A 64 7.77 3.42 -1.84
CA TYR A 64 7.62 3.44 -3.30
C TYR A 64 8.63 2.52 -4.00
N LYS A 65 9.91 2.61 -3.61
CA LYS A 65 10.97 1.76 -4.20
C LYS A 65 10.73 0.28 -3.90
N GLU A 66 10.34 -0.04 -2.67
CA GLU A 66 10.05 -1.42 -2.27
C GLU A 66 8.84 -1.99 -3.02
N LEU A 67 7.79 -1.18 -3.22
CA LEU A 67 6.61 -1.57 -3.98
C LEU A 67 6.97 -1.89 -5.44
N VAL A 68 7.77 -1.05 -6.08
CA VAL A 68 8.22 -1.27 -7.46
C VAL A 68 9.10 -2.52 -7.56
N ALA A 69 10.04 -2.70 -6.62
CA ALA A 69 10.90 -3.87 -6.59
C ALA A 69 10.12 -5.19 -6.40
N LYS A 70 9.12 -5.20 -5.50
CA LYS A 70 8.23 -6.35 -5.30
C LYS A 70 7.41 -6.68 -6.55
N ASN A 71 6.83 -5.66 -7.18
CA ASN A 71 6.08 -5.86 -8.44
C ASN A 71 6.98 -6.42 -9.55
N LEU A 72 8.21 -5.90 -9.68
CA LEU A 72 9.15 -6.39 -10.69
C LEU A 72 9.57 -7.84 -10.41
N ALA A 73 9.84 -8.20 -9.16
CA ALA A 73 10.16 -9.57 -8.77
C ALA A 73 9.00 -10.54 -9.02
N LEU A 74 7.76 -10.13 -8.70
CA LEU A 74 6.57 -10.92 -8.96
C LEU A 74 6.37 -11.15 -10.47
N LYS A 75 6.48 -10.08 -11.27
CA LYS A 75 6.36 -10.16 -12.72
C LYS A 75 7.43 -11.07 -13.32
N ARG A 76 8.68 -10.96 -12.86
CA ARG A 76 9.77 -11.83 -13.30
C ARG A 76 9.51 -13.31 -12.98
N SER A 77 9.01 -13.61 -11.78
CA SER A 77 8.64 -14.97 -11.41
C SER A 77 7.49 -15.51 -12.27
N GLN A 78 6.50 -14.67 -12.60
CA GLN A 78 5.42 -15.03 -13.53
C GLN A 78 5.95 -15.29 -14.95
N GLU A 79 6.87 -14.46 -15.43
CA GLU A 79 7.51 -14.63 -16.73
C GLU A 79 8.40 -15.87 -16.79
N GLU A 80 9.14 -16.19 -15.73
CA GLU A 80 9.96 -17.40 -15.61
C GLU A 80 9.09 -18.67 -15.52
N PHE A 81 7.98 -18.61 -14.77
CA PHE A 81 6.99 -19.70 -14.73
C PHE A 81 6.34 -19.91 -16.10
N ALA A 82 5.92 -18.82 -16.75
CA ALA A 82 5.39 -18.88 -18.11
C ALA A 82 6.44 -19.45 -19.06
N ALA A 83 7.66 -18.91 -19.08
CA ALA A 83 8.74 -19.37 -19.94
C ALA A 83 9.08 -20.84 -19.71
N THR A 84 9.02 -21.35 -18.47
CA THR A 84 9.21 -22.78 -18.17
C THR A 84 8.06 -23.64 -18.69
N LEU A 85 6.82 -23.13 -18.60
CA LEU A 85 5.63 -23.76 -19.19
C LEU A 85 5.65 -23.73 -20.73
N TYR A 86 6.39 -22.80 -21.34
CA TYR A 86 6.48 -22.56 -22.79
C TYR A 86 7.79 -23.05 -23.44
N SER A 87 8.83 -23.38 -22.67
CA SER A 87 10.17 -23.71 -23.19
C SER A 87 10.32 -25.17 -23.60
N ILE A 88 9.41 -26.03 -23.15
CA ILE A 88 9.08 -27.25 -23.87
C ILE A 88 7.92 -26.85 -24.78
N GLY A 89 7.99 -27.13 -26.07
CA GLY A 89 6.96 -26.80 -27.06
C GLY A 89 5.63 -27.54 -26.86
N ASP A 90 5.31 -27.93 -25.62
CA ASP A 90 4.10 -28.64 -25.26
C ASP A 90 2.94 -27.66 -25.24
N GLY A 91 1.96 -27.93 -26.09
CA GLY A 91 0.70 -27.22 -26.09
C GLY A 91 0.01 -27.39 -24.75
N VAL A 92 -0.28 -26.28 -24.07
CA VAL A 92 -1.06 -26.28 -22.82
C VAL A 92 -2.50 -25.94 -23.16
N ILE A 93 -3.37 -26.89 -22.86
CA ILE A 93 -4.83 -26.77 -22.96
C ILE A 93 -5.38 -26.86 -21.54
N THR A 94 -6.22 -25.91 -21.14
CA THR A 94 -6.92 -25.95 -19.85
C THR A 94 -8.42 -26.02 -20.09
N THR A 95 -9.12 -26.87 -19.34
CA THR A 95 -10.57 -27.06 -19.41
C THR A 95 -11.24 -26.78 -18.06
N ASP A 96 -12.56 -26.55 -18.10
CA ASP A 96 -13.41 -26.52 -16.90
C ASP A 96 -13.76 -27.94 -16.43
N ASP A 97 -14.51 -28.02 -15.33
CA ASP A 97 -15.04 -29.26 -14.74
C ASP A 97 -15.99 -30.04 -15.66
N ARG A 98 -16.39 -29.47 -16.80
CA ARG A 98 -17.25 -30.09 -17.81
C ARG A 98 -16.51 -30.41 -19.11
N GLY A 99 -15.20 -30.14 -19.17
CA GLY A 99 -14.37 -30.37 -20.36
C GLY A 99 -14.44 -29.28 -21.42
N HIS A 100 -15.03 -28.11 -21.15
CA HIS A 100 -14.99 -26.96 -22.06
C HIS A 100 -13.67 -26.23 -21.93
N LEU A 101 -13.13 -25.76 -23.06
CA LEU A 101 -11.84 -25.08 -23.09
C LEU A 101 -11.92 -23.71 -22.39
N VAL A 102 -11.01 -23.51 -21.43
CA VAL A 102 -10.83 -22.27 -20.67
C VAL A 102 -9.65 -21.46 -21.20
N ARG A 103 -8.59 -22.14 -21.65
CA ARG A 103 -7.36 -21.47 -22.09
C ARG A 103 -6.59 -22.32 -23.10
N LEU A 104 -6.02 -21.66 -24.11
CA LEU A 104 -5.16 -22.27 -25.12
C LEU A 104 -3.89 -21.44 -25.24
N ASN A 105 -2.73 -22.04 -24.95
CA ASN A 105 -1.46 -21.33 -25.05
C ASN A 105 -0.99 -21.24 -26.52
N SER A 106 -0.09 -20.32 -26.86
CA SER A 106 0.33 -20.09 -28.26
C SER A 106 1.05 -21.29 -28.92
N ALA A 107 1.61 -22.21 -28.13
CA ALA A 107 2.13 -23.47 -28.64
C ALA A 107 0.98 -24.42 -29.05
N ALA A 108 -0.05 -24.52 -28.22
CA ALA A 108 -1.25 -25.30 -28.51
C ALA A 108 -2.05 -24.72 -29.68
N GLU A 109 -2.08 -23.39 -29.85
CA GLU A 109 -2.67 -22.77 -31.05
C GLU A 109 -1.94 -23.24 -32.32
N LYS A 110 -0.60 -23.28 -32.29
CA LYS A 110 0.22 -23.76 -33.42
C LYS A 110 0.06 -25.26 -33.67
N MET A 111 -0.10 -26.06 -32.62
CA MET A 111 -0.24 -27.52 -32.72
C MET A 111 -1.64 -27.94 -33.19
N THR A 112 -2.68 -27.28 -32.70
CA THR A 112 -4.09 -27.62 -33.00
C THR A 112 -4.64 -26.87 -34.22
N GLY A 113 -4.03 -25.73 -34.58
CA GLY A 113 -4.51 -24.85 -35.64
C GLY A 113 -5.68 -23.95 -35.23
N TRP A 114 -6.09 -23.99 -33.96
CA TRP A 114 -7.16 -23.15 -33.40
C TRP A 114 -6.59 -21.91 -32.71
N LEU A 115 -7.27 -20.77 -32.85
CA LEU A 115 -6.99 -19.59 -32.02
C LEU A 115 -7.74 -19.69 -30.70
N GLU A 116 -7.14 -19.26 -29.60
CA GLU A 116 -7.72 -19.33 -28.25
C GLU A 116 -9.13 -18.71 -28.21
N LYS A 117 -9.27 -17.52 -28.80
CA LYS A 117 -10.54 -16.78 -28.90
C LYS A 117 -11.67 -17.54 -29.63
N GLU A 118 -11.33 -18.50 -30.49
CA GLU A 118 -12.29 -19.32 -31.26
C GLU A 118 -12.56 -20.65 -30.57
N ALA A 119 -11.62 -21.09 -29.73
CA ALA A 119 -11.63 -22.34 -29.00
C ALA A 119 -12.34 -22.25 -27.64
N ILE A 120 -12.33 -21.09 -26.98
CA ILE A 120 -12.91 -20.91 -25.63
C ILE A 120 -14.39 -21.32 -25.61
N GLY A 121 -14.74 -22.14 -24.62
CA GLY A 121 -16.11 -22.61 -24.39
C GLY A 121 -16.53 -23.81 -25.24
N LEU A 122 -15.71 -24.25 -26.20
CA LEU A 122 -15.97 -25.48 -26.95
C LEU A 122 -15.52 -26.71 -26.14
N PRO A 123 -16.20 -27.88 -26.30
CA PRO A 123 -15.70 -29.14 -25.75
C PRO A 123 -14.32 -29.47 -26.31
N ILE A 124 -13.39 -29.88 -25.46
CA ILE A 124 -12.00 -30.20 -25.84
C ILE A 124 -11.91 -31.21 -26.98
N GLU A 125 -12.84 -32.15 -27.08
CA GLU A 125 -12.92 -33.15 -28.15
C GLU A 125 -13.10 -32.55 -29.55
N THR A 126 -13.68 -31.34 -29.62
CA THR A 126 -13.86 -30.60 -30.88
C THR A 126 -12.53 -30.04 -31.40
N ILE A 127 -11.58 -29.81 -30.50
CA ILE A 127 -10.32 -29.12 -30.76
C ILE A 127 -9.18 -30.13 -30.87
N PHE A 128 -9.21 -31.18 -30.05
CA PHE A 128 -8.18 -32.20 -30.01
C PHE A 128 -8.77 -33.57 -29.69
N THR A 129 -8.48 -34.56 -30.54
CA THR A 129 -8.79 -35.97 -30.27
C THR A 129 -7.52 -36.66 -29.81
N LEU A 130 -7.53 -37.20 -28.58
CA LEU A 130 -6.45 -38.04 -28.09
C LEU A 130 -6.48 -39.37 -28.86
N VAL A 131 -5.38 -39.68 -29.52
CA VAL A 131 -5.16 -40.97 -30.17
C VAL A 131 -4.05 -41.70 -29.45
N ASN A 132 -4.26 -42.99 -29.19
CA ASN A 132 -3.26 -43.84 -28.56
C ASN A 132 -2.09 -44.04 -29.55
N GLU A 133 -0.88 -43.73 -29.11
CA GLU A 133 0.34 -43.66 -29.94
C GLU A 133 0.73 -45.01 -30.57
N GLU A 134 0.39 -46.13 -29.92
CA GLU A 134 0.72 -47.48 -30.41
C GLU A 134 -0.33 -48.07 -31.36
N THR A 135 -1.59 -47.66 -31.19
CA THR A 135 -2.73 -48.29 -31.88
C THR A 135 -3.42 -47.39 -32.90
N ASN A 136 -3.10 -46.08 -32.91
CA ASN A 136 -3.81 -45.03 -33.66
C ASN A 136 -5.34 -45.03 -33.43
N ALA A 137 -5.81 -45.70 -32.37
CA ALA A 137 -7.21 -45.72 -32.00
C ALA A 137 -7.54 -44.47 -31.17
N PRO A 138 -8.73 -43.87 -31.33
CA PRO A 138 -9.20 -42.82 -30.44
C PRO A 138 -9.23 -43.35 -29.00
N GLU A 139 -8.48 -42.73 -28.09
CA GLU A 139 -8.45 -43.11 -26.69
C GLU A 139 -9.45 -42.25 -25.90
N PRO A 140 -10.20 -42.82 -24.94
CA PRO A 140 -11.10 -42.02 -24.11
C PRO A 140 -10.33 -40.92 -23.39
N ASN A 141 -10.79 -39.68 -23.53
CA ASN A 141 -10.16 -38.52 -22.90
C ASN A 141 -9.98 -38.75 -21.38
N PRO A 142 -8.73 -38.79 -20.86
CA PRO A 142 -8.46 -39.08 -19.45
C PRO A 142 -9.02 -38.01 -18.51
N VAL A 143 -9.36 -36.81 -19.02
CA VAL A 143 -10.09 -35.79 -18.25
C VAL A 143 -11.47 -36.29 -17.84
N ARG A 144 -12.16 -37.09 -18.68
CA ARG A 144 -13.45 -37.71 -18.31
C ARG A 144 -13.29 -38.83 -17.29
N LEU A 145 -12.15 -39.50 -17.23
CA LEU A 145 -11.90 -40.57 -16.26
C LEU A 145 -11.74 -40.03 -14.84
N ILE A 146 -11.19 -38.83 -14.67
CA ILE A 146 -10.99 -38.20 -13.34
C ILE A 146 -12.28 -37.59 -12.80
N LEU A 147 -13.19 -37.12 -13.67
CA LEU A 147 -14.47 -36.50 -13.27
C LEU A 147 -15.57 -37.50 -12.90
N VAL A 148 -15.39 -38.80 -13.17
CA VAL A 148 -16.39 -39.84 -12.88
C VAL A 148 -16.23 -40.44 -11.46
N ASP A 149 -15.10 -40.20 -10.80
CA ASP A 149 -14.75 -40.80 -9.50
C ASP A 149 -15.06 -39.92 -8.27
N ASP A 150 -15.76 -38.79 -8.42
CA ASP A 150 -16.26 -38.02 -7.27
C ASP A 150 -17.73 -38.43 -7.01
N PRO A 151 -18.02 -39.29 -6.01
CA PRO A 151 -19.38 -39.61 -5.66
C PRO A 151 -20.06 -38.41 -4.98
N PRO A 152 -21.39 -38.29 -5.09
CA PRO A 152 -22.16 -37.16 -4.55
C PRO A 152 -22.12 -37.04 -3.02
#